data_AF-G9YDI4-F1
#
_entry.id   AF-G9YDI4-F1
#
_cell.length_a   1.000
_cell.length_b   1.000
_cell.length_c   1.000
_cell.angle_alpha   90.00
_cell.angle_beta   90.00
_cell.angle_gamma   90.00
#
_symmetry.space_group_name_H-M   'P 1'
#
loop_
_entity.id
_entity.type
_entity.pdbx_description
1 polymer ?
#
loop_
_entity_poly.entity_id
_entity_poly.type
_entity_poly.pdbx_seq_one_letter_code
_entity_poly.pdbx_strand_id
1 'polypeptide(L)'
;MQPSANRIRIYNRNQHPDLVKLEVNKLGRPYHKLPKIMNDCFDILDAKLSIYFLEKYRVNVSLKEMTFQMDCTYKNAQLFSTQHGNIAFDIDRILLLDILHDYYGLCKENTQLSPDVGQPTTKTEERLKTKLAQELTNLIMNQEIFGEPLEIKSDYSTVVSQWSYCATFWLEGYENGGFSILLDNQHVDRMLATLRGPAEETQQRENITPAQIERMFYSLPLRLNGRLASLNITVSQLLNIEAGDIIPISLNEQLPIFIGKEQMFTAVVAEDRGKLFLSEFNDKTTEMNYE
;
A
#
# COMPACT_ATOMS: atom_id res chain seq x y z
N MET A 1 15.55 -52.73 -1.78
CA MET A 1 14.89 -51.56 -2.41
C MET A 1 15.94 -50.46 -2.51
N GLN A 2 16.40 -50.13 -3.71
CA GLN A 2 17.39 -49.07 -3.94
C GLN A 2 16.70 -47.71 -4.04
N PRO A 3 17.24 -46.62 -3.48
CA PRO A 3 16.66 -45.30 -3.60
C PRO A 3 16.90 -44.75 -5.02
N SER A 4 15.84 -44.23 -5.61
CA SER A 4 15.80 -43.64 -6.94
C SER A 4 16.78 -42.46 -7.05
N ALA A 5 17.75 -42.57 -7.97
CA ALA A 5 18.68 -41.50 -8.31
C ALA A 5 17.92 -40.26 -8.78
N ASN A 6 18.19 -39.12 -8.14
CA ASN A 6 17.61 -37.83 -8.48
C ASN A 6 18.01 -37.46 -9.92
N ARG A 7 17.06 -37.51 -10.87
CA ARG A 7 17.33 -37.19 -12.28
C ARG A 7 17.62 -35.70 -12.41
N ILE A 8 18.90 -35.35 -12.48
CA ILE A 8 19.35 -34.00 -12.82
C ILE A 8 18.89 -33.72 -14.26
N ARG A 9 17.94 -32.80 -14.43
CA ARG A 9 17.49 -32.34 -15.75
C ARG A 9 18.49 -31.29 -16.24
N ILE A 10 19.29 -31.65 -17.24
CA ILE A 10 20.18 -30.73 -17.94
C ILE A 10 19.37 -30.07 -19.05
N TYR A 11 19.15 -28.77 -18.93
CA TYR A 11 18.48 -27.98 -19.95
C TYR A 11 19.51 -27.44 -20.96
N ASN A 12 19.11 -27.38 -22.23
CA ASN A 12 19.94 -26.86 -23.31
C ASN A 12 19.93 -25.31 -23.25
N ARG A 13 21.04 -24.64 -23.59
CA ARG A 13 21.30 -23.20 -23.34
C ARG A 13 20.19 -22.23 -23.79
N ASN A 14 19.32 -22.65 -24.70
CA ASN A 14 18.24 -21.85 -25.29
C ASN A 14 16.83 -22.24 -24.81
N GLN A 15 16.70 -23.18 -23.87
CA GLN A 15 15.43 -23.69 -23.32
C GLN A 15 15.46 -23.71 -21.79
N HIS A 16 16.05 -22.68 -21.19
CA HIS A 16 15.92 -22.47 -19.75
C HIS A 16 14.69 -21.60 -19.49
N PRO A 17 13.82 -21.94 -18.51
CA PRO A 17 12.97 -20.91 -17.90
C PRO A 17 13.87 -19.81 -17.35
N ASP A 18 13.41 -18.56 -17.33
CA ASP A 18 14.19 -17.41 -16.87
C ASP A 18 14.86 -17.76 -15.54
N LEU A 19 16.17 -18.01 -15.60
CA LEU A 19 16.95 -18.43 -14.45
C LEU A 19 17.11 -17.19 -13.58
N VAL A 20 16.40 -17.17 -12.45
CA VAL A 20 16.54 -16.12 -11.44
C VAL A 20 18.01 -16.09 -11.03
N LYS A 21 18.73 -15.06 -11.51
CA LYS A 21 20.12 -14.83 -11.15
C LYS A 21 20.14 -14.49 -9.66
N LEU A 22 20.65 -15.41 -8.85
CA LEU A 22 20.87 -15.16 -7.43
C LEU A 22 22.05 -14.21 -7.29
N GLU A 23 21.75 -12.92 -7.19
CA GLU A 23 22.74 -11.91 -6.84
C GLU A 23 23.24 -12.17 -5.41
N VAL A 24 24.56 -12.21 -5.23
CA VAL A 24 25.21 -12.55 -3.95
C VAL A 24 24.76 -11.62 -2.82
N ASN A 25 24.48 -10.36 -3.16
CA ASN A 25 23.99 -9.34 -2.22
C ASN A 25 22.56 -9.59 -1.71
N LYS A 26 21.81 -10.53 -2.31
CA LYS A 26 20.43 -10.87 -1.93
C LYS A 26 20.32 -12.11 -1.05
N LEU A 27 21.41 -12.87 -0.92
CA LEU A 27 21.45 -14.03 -0.04
C LEU A 27 21.28 -13.58 1.42
N GLY A 28 20.31 -14.18 2.12
CA GLY A 28 19.99 -13.85 3.51
C GLY A 28 19.12 -12.61 3.71
N ARG A 29 18.73 -11.89 2.64
CA ARG A 29 17.86 -10.71 2.74
C ARG A 29 16.42 -11.06 2.29
N PRO A 30 15.38 -10.72 3.08
CA PRO A 30 14.02 -11.15 2.78
C PRO A 30 13.32 -10.25 1.73
N TYR A 31 13.91 -10.08 0.54
CA TYR A 31 13.35 -9.23 -0.53
C TYR A 31 11.93 -9.65 -0.94
N HIS A 32 11.59 -10.94 -0.83
CA HIS A 32 10.25 -11.45 -1.09
C HIS A 32 9.18 -10.87 -0.15
N LYS A 33 9.57 -10.20 0.94
CA LYS A 33 8.64 -9.51 1.85
C LYS A 33 8.33 -8.08 1.43
N LEU A 34 9.09 -7.47 0.50
CA LEU A 34 8.85 -6.09 0.04
C LEU A 34 7.45 -5.90 -0.57
N PRO A 35 6.93 -6.80 -1.42
CA PRO A 35 5.55 -6.69 -1.90
C PRO A 35 4.55 -6.68 -0.75
N LYS A 36 4.80 -7.44 0.31
CA LYS A 36 3.93 -7.46 1.48
C LYS A 36 3.92 -6.11 2.20
N ILE A 37 5.08 -5.49 2.43
CA ILE A 37 5.17 -4.15 3.05
C ILE A 37 4.34 -3.14 2.26
N MET A 38 4.55 -3.10 0.95
CA MET A 38 3.86 -2.13 0.10
C MET A 38 2.36 -2.38 0.06
N ASN A 39 1.93 -3.65 0.02
CA ASN A 39 0.51 -4.00 0.09
C ASN A 39 -0.11 -3.73 1.46
N ASP A 40 0.63 -3.87 2.56
CA ASP A 40 0.13 -3.50 3.90
C ASP A 40 -0.16 -1.98 3.98
N CYS A 41 0.48 -1.17 3.12
CA CYS A 41 0.24 0.25 2.97
C CYS A 41 -0.73 0.60 1.81
N PHE A 42 -1.38 -0.38 1.17
CA PHE A 42 -2.23 -0.17 -0.01
C PHE A 42 -3.32 0.87 0.24
N ASP A 43 -4.13 0.70 1.29
CA ASP A 43 -5.25 1.59 1.60
C ASP A 43 -4.79 3.04 1.88
N ILE A 44 -3.61 3.19 2.50
CA ILE A 44 -3.02 4.50 2.79
C ILE A 44 -2.57 5.17 1.49
N LEU A 45 -1.94 4.41 0.60
CA LEU A 45 -1.48 4.89 -0.69
C LEU A 45 -2.65 5.24 -1.61
N ASP A 46 -3.68 4.40 -1.66
CA ASP A 46 -4.90 4.63 -2.42
C ASP A 46 -5.60 5.92 -1.98
N ALA A 47 -5.81 6.10 -0.67
CA ALA A 47 -6.43 7.32 -0.15
C ALA A 47 -5.63 8.58 -0.49
N LYS A 48 -4.29 8.53 -0.36
CA LYS A 48 -3.42 9.68 -0.67
C LYS A 48 -3.41 10.01 -2.17
N LEU A 49 -3.34 9.00 -3.03
CA LEU A 49 -3.40 9.17 -4.48
C LEU A 49 -4.75 9.73 -4.90
N SER A 50 -5.85 9.19 -4.35
CA SER A 50 -7.21 9.66 -4.62
C SER A 50 -7.37 11.16 -4.29
N ILE A 51 -6.94 11.57 -3.10
CA ILE A 51 -6.98 12.98 -2.67
C ILE A 51 -6.12 13.85 -3.59
N TYR A 52 -4.90 13.42 -3.91
CA TYR A 52 -3.98 14.15 -4.77
C TYR A 52 -4.56 14.44 -6.16
N PHE A 53 -5.11 13.41 -6.83
CA PHE A 53 -5.70 13.57 -8.16
C PHE A 53 -6.99 14.39 -8.11
N LEU A 54 -7.79 14.24 -7.07
CA LEU A 54 -9.01 15.03 -6.90
C LEU A 54 -8.70 16.52 -6.69
N GLU A 55 -7.73 16.86 -5.84
CA GLU A 55 -7.39 18.25 -5.54
C GLU A 55 -6.68 18.96 -6.70
N LYS A 56 -5.72 18.28 -7.34
CA LYS A 56 -4.85 18.92 -8.35
C LYS A 56 -5.35 18.81 -9.77
N TYR A 57 -6.03 17.71 -10.09
CA TYR A 57 -6.45 17.38 -11.45
C TYR A 57 -7.97 17.30 -11.59
N ARG A 58 -8.72 17.32 -10.47
CA ARG A 58 -10.19 17.19 -10.43
C ARG A 58 -10.69 15.90 -11.07
N VAL A 59 -9.86 14.86 -11.04
CA VAL A 59 -10.18 13.52 -11.51
C VAL A 59 -10.35 12.63 -10.29
N ASN A 60 -11.41 11.83 -10.30
CA ASN A 60 -11.59 10.78 -9.30
C ASN A 60 -10.84 9.55 -9.77
N VAL A 61 -9.81 9.15 -9.02
CA VAL A 61 -8.88 8.09 -9.37
C VAL A 61 -8.65 7.26 -8.13
N SER A 62 -8.71 5.93 -8.26
CA SER A 62 -8.34 4.98 -7.21
C SER A 62 -7.11 4.17 -7.65
N LEU A 63 -6.37 3.64 -6.69
CA LEU A 63 -5.31 2.66 -6.94
C LEU A 63 -5.95 1.30 -7.21
N LYS A 64 -5.76 0.78 -8.42
CA LYS A 64 -6.30 -0.52 -8.84
C LYS A 64 -5.44 -1.66 -8.33
N GLU A 65 -4.13 -1.59 -8.61
CA GLU A 65 -3.18 -2.60 -8.16
C GLU A 65 -1.74 -2.04 -8.11
N MET A 66 -0.89 -2.74 -7.36
CA MET A 66 0.56 -2.52 -7.36
C MET A 66 1.27 -3.78 -7.84
N THR A 67 2.17 -3.60 -8.80
CA THR A 67 3.02 -4.68 -9.32
C THR A 67 4.47 -4.43 -8.95
N PHE A 68 5.22 -5.50 -8.72
CA PHE A 68 6.56 -5.40 -8.14
C PHE A 68 7.56 -6.20 -8.96
N GLN A 69 8.70 -5.57 -9.25
CA GLN A 69 9.79 -6.18 -10.00
C GLN A 69 11.11 -5.98 -9.26
N MET A 70 11.94 -7.03 -9.27
CA MET A 70 13.29 -7.00 -8.70
C MET A 70 14.32 -6.93 -9.82
N ASP A 71 15.48 -6.32 -9.56
CA ASP A 71 16.60 -6.23 -10.52
C ASP A 71 16.22 -5.68 -11.89
N CYS A 72 15.52 -4.55 -11.90
CA CYS A 72 15.10 -3.92 -13.13
C CYS A 72 16.18 -2.96 -13.67
N THR A 73 16.25 -2.86 -14.99
CA THR A 73 17.13 -1.93 -15.68
C THR A 73 16.29 -0.82 -16.30
N TYR A 74 16.44 0.41 -15.81
CA TYR A 74 15.73 1.59 -16.30
C TYR A 74 16.74 2.70 -16.59
N LYS A 75 16.82 3.14 -17.86
CA LYS A 75 17.80 4.14 -18.29
C LYS A 75 17.27 5.59 -18.29
N ASN A 76 15.95 5.76 -18.46
CA ASN A 76 15.34 7.06 -18.72
C ASN A 76 14.39 7.51 -17.60
N ALA A 77 14.60 7.01 -16.38
CA ALA A 77 13.83 7.40 -15.21
C ALA A 77 14.37 8.71 -14.64
N GLN A 78 13.47 9.54 -14.11
CA GLN A 78 13.84 10.78 -13.44
C GLN A 78 14.43 10.48 -12.08
N LEU A 79 15.65 10.95 -11.84
CA LEU A 79 16.42 10.60 -10.66
C LEU A 79 16.23 11.61 -9.53
N PHE A 80 16.17 11.09 -8.31
CA PHE A 80 16.18 11.84 -7.08
C PHE A 80 17.24 11.28 -6.14
N SER A 81 17.97 12.19 -5.50
CA SER A 81 18.88 11.89 -4.40
C SER A 81 18.17 12.08 -3.07
N THR A 82 18.44 11.17 -2.13
CA THR A 82 18.06 11.28 -0.72
C THR A 82 19.31 11.21 0.15
N GLN A 83 19.14 11.42 1.46
CA GLN A 83 20.21 11.28 2.44
C GLN A 83 20.79 9.84 2.55
N HIS A 84 20.13 8.85 1.93
CA HIS A 84 20.52 7.44 1.98
C HIS A 84 20.87 6.83 0.63
N GLY A 85 20.70 7.54 -0.48
CA GLY A 85 20.97 6.97 -1.80
C GLY A 85 20.10 7.59 -2.87
N ASN A 86 19.79 6.81 -3.90
CA ASN A 86 19.03 7.27 -5.06
C ASN A 86 17.68 6.57 -5.19
N ILE A 87 16.70 7.33 -5.67
CA ILE A 87 15.37 6.88 -6.04
C ILE A 87 15.13 7.37 -7.46
N ALA A 88 14.37 6.64 -8.26
CA ALA A 88 13.89 7.18 -9.52
C ALA A 88 12.40 7.02 -9.69
N PHE A 89 11.86 7.85 -10.58
CA PHE A 89 10.47 7.84 -10.97
C PHE A 89 10.36 7.70 -12.49
N ASP A 90 9.43 6.88 -12.95
CA ASP A 90 9.06 6.84 -14.35
C ASP A 90 7.54 6.78 -14.51
N ILE A 91 7.04 7.25 -15.66
CA ILE A 91 5.62 7.26 -15.96
C ILE A 91 5.42 6.95 -17.43
N ASP A 92 4.45 6.08 -17.71
CA ASP A 92 4.09 5.76 -19.08
C ASP A 92 3.59 7.00 -19.81
N ARG A 93 4.05 7.20 -21.05
CA ARG A 93 3.65 8.36 -21.84
C ARG A 93 2.13 8.40 -22.07
N ILE A 94 1.48 7.25 -22.20
CA ILE A 94 0.02 7.13 -22.32
C ILE A 94 -0.66 7.80 -21.12
N LEU A 95 -0.30 7.35 -19.91
CA LEU A 95 -0.84 7.89 -18.66
C LEU A 95 -0.55 9.39 -18.52
N LEU A 96 0.68 9.82 -18.83
CA LEU A 96 1.06 11.23 -18.78
C LEU A 96 0.20 12.10 -19.69
N LEU A 97 -0.09 11.62 -20.90
CA LEU A 97 -0.94 12.32 -21.85
C LEU A 97 -2.39 12.33 -21.37
N ASP A 98 -2.92 11.22 -20.87
CA ASP A 98 -4.29 11.17 -20.35
C ASP A 98 -4.50 12.18 -19.22
N ILE A 99 -3.59 12.22 -18.24
CA ILE A 99 -3.60 13.22 -17.15
C ILE A 99 -3.55 14.66 -17.72
N LEU A 100 -2.76 14.88 -18.77
CA LEU A 100 -2.66 16.19 -19.42
C LEU A 100 -3.97 16.60 -20.11
N HIS A 101 -4.64 15.67 -20.79
CA HIS A 101 -5.93 15.93 -21.44
C HIS A 101 -7.02 16.25 -20.41
N ASP A 102 -7.05 15.50 -19.31
CA ASP A 102 -7.95 15.77 -18.18
C ASP A 102 -7.68 17.15 -17.56
N TYR A 103 -6.40 17.50 -17.36
CA TYR A 103 -6.01 18.80 -16.83
C TYR A 103 -6.51 19.98 -17.69
N TYR A 104 -6.54 19.82 -19.02
CA TYR A 104 -7.07 20.82 -19.95
C TYR A 104 -8.56 20.66 -20.26
N GLY A 105 -9.25 19.68 -19.67
CA GLY A 105 -10.69 19.43 -19.89
C GLY A 105 -11.03 19.00 -21.32
N LEU A 106 -10.07 18.36 -22.01
CA LEU A 106 -10.20 17.93 -23.40
C LEU A 106 -10.90 16.56 -23.56
N CYS A 107 -11.22 15.88 -22.46
CA CYS A 107 -11.80 14.53 -22.41
C CYS A 107 -13.27 14.40 -22.83
N LYS A 108 -13.75 15.23 -23.76
CA LYS A 108 -15.15 15.15 -24.23
C LYS A 108 -15.40 14.04 -25.25
N GLU A 109 -14.37 13.40 -25.78
CA GLU A 109 -14.53 12.27 -26.68
C GLU A 109 -13.54 11.19 -26.27
N ASN A 110 -14.04 9.95 -26.22
CA ASN A 110 -13.37 8.71 -25.83
C ASN A 110 -12.27 8.33 -26.85
N THR A 111 -11.39 9.28 -27.13
CA THR A 111 -10.28 9.16 -28.07
C THR A 111 -9.15 8.55 -27.27
N GLN A 112 -9.10 7.23 -27.23
CA GLN A 112 -7.94 6.51 -26.71
C GLN A 112 -6.72 6.95 -27.54
N LEU A 113 -5.90 7.85 -26.97
CA LEU A 113 -4.72 8.36 -27.64
C LEU A 113 -3.60 7.35 -27.39
N SER A 114 -3.43 6.42 -28.33
CA SER A 114 -2.15 5.72 -28.44
C SER A 114 -1.08 6.77 -28.80
N PRO A 115 -0.04 6.98 -27.97
CA PRO A 115 1.00 7.94 -28.26
C PRO A 115 1.69 7.54 -29.57
N ASP A 116 1.80 8.49 -30.49
CA ASP A 116 2.61 8.31 -31.69
C ASP A 116 4.08 8.26 -31.28
N VAL A 117 4.69 7.08 -31.42
CA VAL A 117 6.11 6.83 -31.11
C VAL A 117 7.03 7.69 -31.99
N GLY A 118 6.55 8.15 -33.15
CA GLY A 118 7.29 9.05 -34.04
C GLY A 118 7.30 10.51 -33.60
N GLN A 119 6.44 10.92 -32.67
CA GLN A 119 6.40 12.31 -32.21
C GLN A 119 7.36 12.55 -31.03
N PRO A 120 8.20 13.61 -31.11
CA PRO A 120 9.08 13.97 -30.01
C PRO A 120 8.28 14.38 -28.78
N THR A 121 8.88 14.20 -27.60
CA THR A 121 8.31 14.68 -26.33
C THR A 121 8.16 16.19 -26.36
N THR A 122 6.96 16.69 -26.03
CA THR A 122 6.74 18.14 -25.96
C THR A 122 7.28 18.72 -24.65
N LYS A 123 7.60 20.02 -24.65
CA LYS A 123 8.02 20.73 -23.42
C LYS A 123 6.95 20.70 -22.32
N THR A 124 5.67 20.60 -22.70
CA THR A 124 4.56 20.51 -21.75
C THR A 124 4.53 19.14 -21.07
N GLU A 125 4.72 18.06 -21.84
CA GLU A 125 4.89 16.70 -21.31
C GLU A 125 6.06 16.63 -20.32
N GLU A 126 7.24 17.15 -20.70
CA GLU A 126 8.42 17.12 -19.83
C GLU A 126 8.21 17.87 -18.51
N ARG A 127 7.55 19.03 -18.55
CA ARG A 127 7.22 19.81 -17.35
C ARG A 127 6.23 19.08 -16.46
N LEU A 128 5.21 18.46 -17.04
CA LEU A 128 4.22 17.68 -16.29
C LEU A 128 4.88 16.44 -15.67
N LYS A 129 5.69 15.70 -16.43
CA LYS A 129 6.47 14.57 -15.94
C LYS A 129 7.32 14.98 -14.75
N THR A 130 8.07 16.07 -14.87
CA THR A 130 8.95 16.59 -13.80
C THR A 130 8.17 16.90 -12.52
N LYS A 131 7.00 17.55 -12.67
CA LYS A 131 6.13 17.91 -11.56
C LYS A 131 5.52 16.67 -10.89
N LEU A 132 4.93 15.77 -11.69
CA LEU A 132 4.33 14.53 -11.19
C LEU A 132 5.37 13.67 -10.49
N ALA A 133 6.56 13.53 -11.07
CA ALA A 133 7.64 12.77 -10.48
C ALA A 133 7.99 13.27 -9.08
N GLN A 134 8.19 14.57 -8.91
CA GLN A 134 8.54 15.14 -7.60
C GLN A 134 7.39 14.99 -6.59
N GLU A 135 6.15 15.28 -7.00
CA GLU A 135 5.00 15.26 -6.09
C GLU A 135 4.59 13.84 -5.69
N LEU A 136 4.51 12.90 -6.65
CA LEU A 136 4.17 11.50 -6.39
C LEU A 136 5.27 10.78 -5.63
N THR A 137 6.55 11.05 -5.95
CA THR A 137 7.66 10.46 -5.18
C THR A 137 7.61 10.94 -3.73
N ASN A 138 7.36 12.21 -3.46
CA ASN A 138 7.20 12.70 -2.07
C ASN A 138 5.97 12.12 -1.36
N LEU A 139 4.86 11.93 -2.10
CA LEU A 139 3.63 11.37 -1.54
C LEU A 139 3.80 9.91 -1.12
N ILE A 140 4.51 9.12 -1.93
CA ILE A 140 4.72 7.69 -1.71
C ILE A 140 5.89 7.42 -0.78
N MET A 141 6.98 8.20 -0.88
CA MET A 141 8.16 8.09 -0.03
C MET A 141 7.98 8.87 1.28
N ASN A 142 6.88 8.60 1.98
CA ASN A 142 6.54 9.29 3.22
C ASN A 142 7.03 8.52 4.47
N GLN A 143 6.97 9.20 5.61
CA GLN A 143 7.39 8.64 6.90
C GLN A 143 6.59 7.38 7.31
N GLU A 144 5.32 7.25 6.91
CA GLU A 144 4.50 6.09 7.29
C GLU A 144 4.99 4.80 6.62
N ILE A 145 5.57 4.91 5.42
CA ILE A 145 6.06 3.77 4.63
C ILE A 145 7.54 3.51 4.91
N PHE A 146 8.34 4.57 5.10
CA PHE A 146 9.80 4.48 5.28
C PHE A 146 10.28 4.68 6.72
N GLY A 147 9.39 4.98 7.67
CA GLY A 147 9.68 5.20 9.09
C GLY A 147 10.30 6.56 9.42
N GLU A 148 10.88 7.25 8.44
CA GLU A 148 11.58 8.53 8.61
C GLU A 148 11.22 9.54 7.52
N PRO A 149 11.31 10.86 7.81
CA PRO A 149 11.20 11.87 6.77
C PRO A 149 12.38 11.79 5.81
N LEU A 150 12.10 11.64 4.52
CA LEU A 150 13.10 11.64 3.45
C LEU A 150 13.11 13.00 2.75
N GLU A 151 14.26 13.68 2.74
CA GLU A 151 14.47 14.82 1.86
C GLU A 151 14.77 14.33 0.44
N ILE A 152 13.83 14.54 -0.48
CA ILE A 152 13.95 14.13 -1.88
C ILE A 152 14.36 15.36 -2.71
N LYS A 153 15.55 15.30 -3.33
CA LYS A 153 16.10 16.35 -4.18
C LYS A 153 16.32 15.81 -5.59
N SER A 154 15.93 16.56 -6.62
CA SER A 154 16.17 16.16 -8.00
C SER A 154 17.67 16.05 -8.26
N ASP A 155 18.10 14.93 -8.83
CA ASP A 155 19.48 14.72 -9.26
C ASP A 155 19.52 14.62 -10.78
N TYR A 156 20.32 15.47 -11.41
CA TYR A 156 20.50 15.51 -12.87
C TYR A 156 21.88 15.00 -13.31
N SER A 157 22.73 14.62 -12.36
CA SER A 157 24.14 14.34 -12.57
C SER A 157 24.49 12.86 -12.47
N THR A 158 23.83 12.15 -11.53
CA THR A 158 24.09 10.73 -11.32
C THR A 158 23.40 9.91 -12.40
N VAL A 159 24.09 8.88 -12.90
CA VAL A 159 23.54 7.94 -13.87
C VAL A 159 23.37 6.59 -13.19
N VAL A 160 22.14 6.26 -12.83
CA VAL A 160 21.76 4.96 -12.27
C VAL A 160 20.89 4.24 -13.29
N SER A 161 21.37 3.11 -13.80
CA SER A 161 20.61 2.29 -14.76
C SER A 161 20.09 0.99 -14.16
N GLN A 162 20.65 0.54 -13.04
CA GLN A 162 20.31 -0.70 -12.38
C GLN A 162 19.65 -0.43 -11.04
N TRP A 163 18.45 -0.96 -10.87
CA TRP A 163 17.59 -0.71 -9.73
C TRP A 163 17.29 -2.01 -9.00
N SER A 164 17.27 -1.95 -7.67
CA SER A 164 17.14 -3.14 -6.84
C SER A 164 15.69 -3.60 -6.74
N TYR A 165 14.78 -2.63 -6.78
CA TYR A 165 13.35 -2.84 -6.69
C TYR A 165 12.59 -1.78 -7.49
N CYS A 166 11.50 -2.16 -8.13
CA CYS A 166 10.55 -1.28 -8.80
C CYS A 166 9.14 -1.63 -8.34
N ALA A 167 8.40 -0.61 -7.93
CA ALA A 167 6.98 -0.69 -7.65
C ALA A 167 6.23 0.12 -8.72
N THR A 168 5.38 -0.54 -9.48
CA THR A 168 4.53 0.07 -10.51
C THR A 168 3.09 0.12 -10.02
N PHE A 169 2.50 1.30 -10.10
CA PHE A 169 1.17 1.64 -9.62
C PHE A 169 0.23 1.80 -10.81
N TRP A 170 -0.90 1.09 -10.75
CA TRP A 170 -1.94 1.11 -11.78
C TRP A 170 -3.17 1.79 -11.22
N LEU A 171 -3.70 2.77 -11.96
CA LEU A 171 -4.78 3.64 -11.51
C LEU A 171 -6.10 3.25 -12.19
N GLU A 172 -7.16 3.13 -11.42
CA GLU A 172 -8.53 2.99 -11.93
C GLU A 172 -8.97 4.32 -12.56
N GLY A 173 -9.50 4.26 -13.78
CA GLY A 173 -9.74 5.44 -14.61
C GLY A 173 -8.66 5.68 -15.67
N TYR A 174 -7.47 5.07 -15.53
CA TYR A 174 -6.40 5.09 -16.54
C TYR A 174 -5.92 3.66 -16.87
N GLU A 175 -6.66 2.97 -17.73
CA GLU A 175 -6.44 1.54 -17.99
C GLU A 175 -5.16 1.20 -18.77
N ASN A 176 -4.57 2.17 -19.47
CA ASN A 176 -3.51 1.92 -20.46
C ASN A 176 -2.10 2.37 -20.02
N GLY A 177 -1.91 2.71 -18.74
CA GLY A 177 -0.59 3.10 -18.26
C GLY A 177 -0.47 3.20 -16.75
N GLY A 178 0.74 2.98 -16.26
CA GLY A 178 1.10 3.10 -14.86
C GLY A 178 2.24 4.08 -14.66
N PHE A 179 2.55 4.34 -13.40
CA PHE A 179 3.79 5.01 -13.01
C PHE A 179 4.57 4.13 -12.06
N SER A 180 5.89 4.31 -12.03
CA SER A 180 6.82 3.43 -11.32
C SER A 180 7.75 4.22 -10.42
N ILE A 181 8.01 3.69 -9.24
CA ILE A 181 9.05 4.16 -8.33
C ILE A 181 10.13 3.08 -8.23
N LEU A 182 11.37 3.50 -8.44
CA LEU A 182 12.54 2.64 -8.43
C LEU A 182 13.41 2.96 -7.20
N LEU A 183 13.81 1.90 -6.50
CA LEU A 183 14.58 1.98 -5.28
C LEU A 183 15.94 1.30 -5.46
N ASP A 184 16.98 1.96 -4.97
CA ASP A 184 18.31 1.37 -4.88
C ASP A 184 18.42 0.37 -3.72
N ASN A 185 19.59 -0.27 -3.58
CA ASN A 185 19.81 -1.25 -2.52
C ASN A 185 19.69 -0.63 -1.12
N GLN A 186 20.09 0.63 -0.95
CA GLN A 186 20.11 1.27 0.37
C GLN A 186 18.67 1.50 0.87
N HIS A 187 17.78 1.99 0.01
CA HIS A 187 16.37 2.17 0.36
C HIS A 187 15.68 0.84 0.62
N VAL A 188 15.95 -0.17 -0.21
CA VAL A 188 15.37 -1.50 -0.02
C VAL A 188 15.83 -2.12 1.30
N ASP A 189 17.12 -2.03 1.63
CA ASP A 189 17.64 -2.55 2.89
C ASP A 189 17.00 -1.87 4.10
N ARG A 190 16.73 -0.56 4.03
CA ARG A 190 16.02 0.15 5.10
C ARG A 190 14.58 -0.30 5.23
N MET A 191 13.83 -0.43 4.14
CA MET A 191 12.48 -1.00 4.17
C MET A 191 12.46 -2.42 4.74
N LEU A 192 13.48 -3.23 4.46
CA LEU A 192 13.60 -4.56 5.05
C LEU A 192 14.03 -4.51 6.52
N ALA A 193 14.79 -3.50 6.94
CA ALA A 193 15.20 -3.32 8.33
C ALA A 193 14.01 -2.93 9.23
N THR A 194 13.05 -2.14 8.75
CA THR A 194 11.83 -1.85 9.50
C THR A 194 11.01 -3.12 9.78
N LEU A 195 10.98 -4.07 8.85
CA LEU A 195 10.39 -5.41 9.06
C LEU A 195 11.13 -6.29 10.06
N ARG A 196 12.42 -6.04 10.28
CA ARG A 196 13.27 -6.80 11.22
C ARG A 196 13.08 -6.37 12.67
N GLY A 197 12.04 -5.59 13.00
CA GLY A 197 11.66 -5.09 14.33
C GLY A 197 12.43 -5.65 15.54
N PRO A 198 12.84 -4.78 16.46
CA PRO A 198 14.10 -4.81 17.20
C PRO A 198 14.43 -6.19 17.77
N ALA A 199 15.16 -6.99 17.01
CA ALA A 199 15.91 -8.10 17.56
C ALA A 199 17.36 -7.61 17.74
N GLU A 200 17.68 -7.25 18.99
CA GLU A 200 19.02 -7.41 19.55
C GLU A 200 20.14 -6.68 18.81
N GLU A 201 20.27 -5.36 18.97
CA GLU A 201 21.58 -4.68 19.05
C GLU A 201 21.39 -3.20 19.40
N THR A 202 21.70 -2.86 20.66
CA THR A 202 22.08 -1.52 21.15
C THR A 202 21.06 -0.38 20.95
N GLN A 203 19.95 -0.42 21.68
CA GLN A 203 19.19 0.81 21.96
C GLN A 203 20.01 1.71 22.90
N GLN A 204 20.63 2.76 22.34
CA GLN A 204 20.65 4.02 23.06
C GLN A 204 19.19 4.43 23.19
N ARG A 205 18.66 4.39 24.41
CA ARG A 205 17.32 4.89 24.73
C ARG A 205 17.30 6.38 24.39
N GLU A 206 16.84 6.74 23.20
CA GLU A 206 16.30 8.06 23.00
C GLU A 206 15.09 8.17 23.94
N ASN A 207 15.17 9.09 24.90
CA ASN A 207 14.10 9.35 25.83
C ASN A 207 12.91 9.87 25.04
N ILE A 208 11.99 8.96 24.67
CA ILE A 208 10.73 9.31 24.03
C ILE A 208 10.03 10.32 24.94
N THR A 209 9.82 11.52 24.44
CA THR A 209 9.19 12.59 25.22
C THR A 209 7.73 12.23 25.49
N PRO A 210 7.14 12.66 26.62
CA PRO A 210 5.72 12.39 26.94
C PRO A 210 4.76 12.83 25.80
N ALA A 211 5.08 13.93 25.11
CA ALA A 211 4.31 14.42 23.97
C ALA A 211 4.38 13.50 22.73
N GLN A 212 5.48 12.77 22.52
CA GLN A 212 5.59 11.78 21.44
C GLN A 212 4.77 10.52 21.76
N ILE A 213 4.77 10.09 23.03
CA ILE A 213 3.92 8.98 23.51
C ILE A 213 2.45 9.33 23.33
N GLU A 214 2.07 10.55 23.70
CA GLU A 214 0.69 11.03 23.58
C GLU A 214 0.22 11.04 22.13
N ARG A 215 1.05 11.51 21.19
CA ARG A 215 0.75 11.45 19.75
C ARG A 215 0.61 10.03 19.23
N MET A 216 1.50 9.12 19.63
CA MET A 216 1.41 7.69 19.25
C MET A 216 0.15 7.02 19.81
N PHE A 217 -0.25 7.39 21.03
CA PHE A 217 -1.45 6.86 21.65
C PHE A 217 -2.72 7.32 20.91
N TYR A 218 -2.80 8.60 20.54
CA TYR A 218 -3.93 9.13 19.78
C TYR A 218 -3.95 8.69 18.30
N SER A 219 -2.81 8.31 17.72
CA SER A 219 -2.74 7.82 16.34
C SER A 219 -2.88 6.30 16.21
N LEU A 220 -3.11 5.57 17.32
CA LEU A 220 -3.20 4.12 17.30
C LEU A 220 -4.53 3.69 16.66
N PRO A 221 -4.51 2.90 15.55
CA PRO A 221 -5.74 2.44 14.92
C PRO A 221 -6.44 1.41 15.83
N LEU A 222 -7.60 1.77 16.38
CA LEU A 222 -8.44 0.89 17.17
C LEU A 222 -9.54 0.27 16.32
N ARG A 223 -9.73 -1.05 16.42
CA ARG A 223 -10.84 -1.77 15.79
C ARG A 223 -11.94 -2.03 16.82
N LEU A 224 -13.10 -1.42 16.60
CA LEU A 224 -14.31 -1.65 17.38
C LEU A 224 -15.12 -2.78 16.76
N ASN A 225 -15.43 -3.81 17.55
CA ASN A 225 -16.27 -4.92 17.11
C ASN A 225 -17.59 -4.90 17.86
N GLY A 226 -18.71 -4.75 17.14
CA GLY A 226 -20.05 -4.79 17.72
C GLY A 226 -20.76 -6.11 17.41
N ARG A 227 -21.35 -6.77 18.41
CA ARG A 227 -22.06 -8.05 18.20
C ARG A 227 -23.56 -7.85 18.00
N LEU A 228 -23.98 -7.70 16.74
CA LEU A 228 -25.35 -7.32 16.34
C LEU A 228 -26.44 -8.26 16.83
N ALA A 229 -26.17 -9.57 16.70
CA ALA A 229 -27.07 -10.59 17.18
C ALA A 229 -26.30 -11.82 17.66
N SER A 230 -26.94 -12.57 18.53
CA SER A 230 -26.48 -13.87 18.98
C SER A 230 -27.67 -14.80 19.05
N LEU A 231 -27.56 -15.96 18.42
CA LEU A 231 -28.55 -17.02 18.58
C LEU A 231 -27.89 -18.23 19.23
N ASN A 232 -28.45 -18.66 20.35
CA ASN A 232 -28.02 -19.86 21.04
C ASN A 232 -28.87 -21.04 20.54
N ILE A 233 -28.29 -21.89 19.68
CA ILE A 233 -28.93 -23.09 19.15
C ILE A 233 -28.27 -24.33 19.76
N THR A 234 -29.04 -25.36 20.06
CA THR A 234 -28.49 -26.65 20.52
C THR A 234 -27.90 -27.45 19.36
N VAL A 235 -26.94 -28.33 19.63
CA VAL A 235 -26.29 -29.15 18.59
C VAL A 235 -27.31 -30.01 17.82
N SER A 236 -28.32 -30.56 18.50
CA SER A 236 -29.38 -31.33 17.86
C SER A 236 -30.24 -30.50 16.91
N GLN A 237 -30.58 -29.26 17.28
CA GLN A 237 -31.30 -28.34 16.42
C GLN A 237 -30.46 -27.93 15.21
N LEU A 238 -29.16 -27.66 15.41
CA LEU A 238 -28.24 -27.32 14.32
C LEU A 238 -28.14 -28.43 13.26
N LEU A 239 -28.16 -29.70 13.70
CA LEU A 239 -28.10 -30.87 12.80
C LEU A 239 -29.37 -31.06 11.97
N ASN A 240 -30.50 -30.51 12.43
CA ASN A 240 -31.80 -30.65 11.78
C ASN A 240 -32.18 -29.44 10.92
N ILE A 241 -31.30 -28.45 10.76
CA ILE A 241 -31.56 -27.28 9.90
C ILE A 241 -31.47 -27.70 8.43
N GLU A 242 -32.52 -27.45 7.67
CA GLU A 242 -32.58 -27.70 6.24
C GLU A 242 -32.66 -26.40 5.43
N ALA A 243 -32.34 -26.49 4.13
CA ALA A 243 -32.41 -25.35 3.23
C ALA A 243 -33.87 -24.87 3.08
N GLY A 244 -34.15 -23.66 3.54
CA GLY A 244 -35.49 -23.08 3.56
C GLY A 244 -36.03 -22.77 4.97
N ASP A 245 -35.34 -23.25 6.01
CA ASP A 245 -35.71 -22.95 7.39
C ASP A 245 -35.49 -21.46 7.72
N ILE A 246 -36.47 -20.88 8.41
CA ILE A 246 -36.43 -19.50 8.88
C ILE A 246 -35.91 -19.50 10.32
N ILE A 247 -34.73 -18.92 10.52
CA ILE A 247 -34.10 -18.78 11.83
C ILE A 247 -34.51 -17.42 12.43
N PRO A 248 -35.35 -17.38 13.48
CA PRO A 248 -35.72 -16.12 14.11
C PRO A 248 -34.53 -15.56 14.88
N ILE A 249 -34.04 -14.39 14.46
CA ILE A 249 -32.96 -13.67 15.13
C ILE A 249 -33.52 -12.32 15.60
N SER A 250 -33.44 -12.06 16.90
CA SER A 250 -33.71 -10.75 17.46
C SER A 250 -32.43 -9.93 17.50
N LEU A 251 -32.49 -8.69 17.01
CA LEU A 251 -31.42 -7.72 17.20
C LEU A 251 -31.49 -7.17 18.62
N ASN A 252 -30.33 -6.95 19.24
CA ASN A 252 -30.28 -6.32 20.55
C ASN A 252 -30.56 -4.82 20.40
N GLU A 253 -31.40 -4.25 21.27
CA GLU A 253 -31.63 -2.79 21.33
C GLU A 253 -30.34 -2.04 21.67
N GLN A 254 -29.53 -2.64 22.53
CA GLN A 254 -28.22 -2.13 22.95
C GLN A 254 -27.12 -3.14 22.61
N LEU A 255 -26.15 -2.67 21.84
CA LEU A 255 -25.07 -3.45 21.26
C LEU A 255 -23.82 -3.38 22.13
N PRO A 256 -23.30 -4.51 22.64
CA PRO A 256 -21.99 -4.51 23.27
C PRO A 256 -20.89 -4.28 22.22
N ILE A 257 -20.01 -3.32 22.47
CA ILE A 257 -18.85 -2.99 21.64
C ILE A 257 -17.57 -3.44 22.34
N PHE A 258 -16.74 -4.16 21.60
CA PHE A 258 -15.51 -4.75 22.06
C PHE A 258 -14.28 -4.10 21.41
N ILE A 259 -13.26 -3.85 22.22
CA ILE A 259 -11.89 -3.60 21.76
C ILE A 259 -11.08 -4.85 22.10
N GLY A 260 -10.64 -5.58 21.06
CA GLY A 260 -10.03 -6.89 21.25
C GLY A 260 -11.01 -7.89 21.87
N LYS A 261 -10.80 -8.26 23.14
CA LYS A 261 -11.64 -9.21 23.89
C LYS A 261 -12.47 -8.57 25.00
N GLU A 262 -12.27 -7.28 25.26
CA GLU A 262 -12.88 -6.58 26.38
C GLU A 262 -14.06 -5.74 25.88
N GLN A 263 -15.20 -5.85 26.58
CA GLN A 263 -16.37 -5.01 26.29
C GLN A 263 -16.13 -3.64 26.94
N MET A 264 -15.91 -2.63 26.12
CA MET A 264 -15.64 -1.27 26.59
C MET A 264 -16.90 -0.41 26.59
N PHE A 265 -17.73 -0.53 25.55
CA PHE A 265 -18.90 0.34 25.38
C PHE A 265 -20.16 -0.46 25.12
N THR A 266 -21.27 0.24 25.20
CA THR A 266 -22.57 -0.18 24.68
C THR A 266 -23.07 0.91 23.74
N ALA A 267 -23.57 0.56 22.56
CA ALA A 267 -24.10 1.53 21.59
C ALA A 267 -25.43 1.09 21.02
N VAL A 268 -26.16 2.01 20.40
CA VAL A 268 -27.37 1.72 19.65
C VAL A 268 -27.03 1.62 18.17
N VAL A 269 -27.71 0.74 17.45
CA VAL A 269 -27.58 0.63 16.00
C VAL A 269 -28.62 1.55 15.35
N ALA A 270 -28.15 2.52 14.58
CA ALA A 270 -28.99 3.40 13.78
C ALA A 270 -28.80 3.10 12.29
N GLU A 271 -29.88 3.12 11.52
CA GLU A 271 -29.81 3.04 10.06
C GLU A 271 -29.87 4.45 9.47
N ASP A 272 -28.90 4.79 8.60
CA ASP A 272 -29.00 5.95 7.73
C ASP A 272 -28.64 5.55 6.29
N ARG A 273 -29.56 5.81 5.36
CA ARG A 273 -29.43 5.53 3.91
C ARG A 273 -28.96 4.10 3.59
N GLY A 274 -29.51 3.10 4.29
CA GLY A 274 -29.18 1.69 4.07
C GLY A 274 -27.81 1.26 4.62
N LYS A 275 -27.16 2.10 5.44
CA LYS A 275 -25.95 1.75 6.20
C LYS A 275 -26.26 1.75 7.69
N LEU A 276 -25.67 0.79 8.40
CA LEU A 276 -25.78 0.68 9.85
C LEU A 276 -24.63 1.45 10.50
N PHE A 277 -24.98 2.33 11.43
CA PHE A 277 -24.05 3.12 12.22
C PHE A 277 -24.22 2.79 13.70
N LEU A 278 -23.12 2.94 14.45
CA LEU A 278 -23.15 2.89 15.90
C LEU A 278 -23.34 4.30 16.42
N SER A 279 -24.39 4.51 17.20
CA SER A 279 -24.73 5.79 17.85
C SER A 279 -24.84 5.61 19.36
N GLU A 280 -24.77 6.71 20.11
CA GLU A 280 -25.03 6.70 21.57
C GLU A 280 -24.10 5.74 22.34
N PHE A 281 -22.79 5.98 22.25
CA PHE A 281 -21.79 5.22 23.01
C PHE A 281 -21.92 5.51 24.51
N ASN A 282 -22.36 4.51 25.26
CA ASN A 282 -22.40 4.50 26.71
C ASN A 282 -21.21 3.70 27.25
N ASP A 283 -20.44 4.33 28.13
CA ASP A 283 -19.28 3.71 28.75
C ASP A 283 -19.73 2.70 29.82
N LYS A 284 -19.01 1.58 29.93
CA LYS A 284 -19.26 0.54 30.93
C LYS A 284 -18.20 0.55 32.03
N THR A 285 -17.51 1.67 32.21
CA THR A 285 -16.57 1.89 33.31
C THR A 285 -17.30 1.75 34.65
N THR A 286 -17.20 0.57 35.26
CA THR A 286 -17.25 0.46 36.72
C THR A 286 -16.05 1.23 37.25
N GLU A 287 -16.24 2.50 37.54
CA GLU A 287 -15.32 3.28 38.37
C GLU A 287 -15.25 2.61 39.75
N MET A 288 -14.29 1.71 39.95
CA MET A 288 -13.80 1.41 41.29
C MET A 288 -12.99 2.65 41.70
N ASN A 289 -13.66 3.59 42.38
CA ASN A 289 -13.01 4.63 43.15
C ASN A 289 -12.15 3.94 44.21
N TYR A 290 -10.84 3.91 43.99
CA TYR A 290 -9.88 3.63 45.06
C TYR A 290 -9.66 4.96 45.80
N GLU A 291 -10.28 5.10 46.98
CA GLU A 291 -9.79 6.03 48.02
C GLU A 291 -8.41 5.61 48.53
#